data_AF-A0A7S7G0T0-F1
#
_entry.id   AF-A0A7S7G0T0-F1
#
_cell.length_a   1.000
_cell.length_b   1.000
_cell.length_c   1.000
_cell.angle_alpha   90.00
_cell.angle_beta   90.00
_cell.angle_gamma   90.00
#
_symmetry.space_group_name_H-M   'P 1'
#
loop_
_entity.id
_entity.type
_entity.pdbx_description
1 polymer ?
#
loop_
_entity_poly.entity_id
_entity_poly.type
_entity_poly.pdbx_seq_one_letter_code
_entity_poly.pdbx_strand_id
1 'polypeptide(L)' 'MQNIQEQNFDYLFNLRQVNQLKQAVLALENILSDVKRNMPIDIHVIHLKEAYQSLESILGSNLQDDLINELFSKFCLGK' A
#
# COMPACT_ATOMS: atom_id res chain seq x y z
N MET A 1 16.39 25.13 -3.96
CA MET A 1 15.82 23.76 -3.90
C MET A 1 14.65 23.74 -4.86
N GLN A 2 14.70 22.91 -5.90
CA GLN A 2 13.72 22.90 -6.99
C GLN A 2 12.30 22.65 -6.46
N ASN A 3 11.37 23.53 -6.84
CA ASN A 3 9.93 23.33 -6.67
C ASN A 3 9.53 22.12 -7.52
N ILE A 4 9.19 21.01 -6.88
CA ILE A 4 8.44 19.94 -7.53
C ILE A 4 7.03 20.51 -7.73
N GLN A 5 6.66 20.77 -8.99
CA GLN A 5 5.30 21.15 -9.32
C GLN A 5 4.38 20.03 -8.83
N GLU A 6 3.39 20.36 -7.98
CA GLU A 6 2.32 19.45 -7.60
C GLU A 6 1.53 19.08 -8.86
N GLN A 7 1.94 18.02 -9.52
CA GLN A 7 1.15 17.39 -10.57
C GLN A 7 0.06 16.59 -9.86
N ASN A 8 -1.17 17.00 -10.09
CA ASN A 8 -2.32 16.41 -9.44
C ASN A 8 -2.65 15.07 -10.12
N PHE A 9 -2.10 13.97 -9.57
CA PHE A 9 -2.21 12.62 -10.11
C PHE A 9 -3.48 11.87 -9.67
N ASP A 10 -4.41 12.54 -8.99
CA ASP A 10 -5.63 11.94 -8.43
C ASP A 10 -6.47 11.17 -9.47
N TYR A 11 -6.37 11.52 -10.75
CA TYR A 11 -7.08 10.83 -11.84
C TYR A 11 -6.40 9.54 -12.32
N LEU A 12 -5.12 9.31 -11.98
CA LEU A 12 -4.37 8.12 -12.40
C LEU A 12 -4.55 6.94 -11.43
N PHE A 13 -4.96 7.19 -10.19
CA PHE A 13 -5.05 6.16 -9.16
C PHE A 13 -6.49 5.68 -8.98
N ASN A 14 -6.69 4.37 -8.98
CA ASN A 14 -7.97 3.79 -8.59
C ASN A 14 -8.10 3.76 -7.05
N LEU A 15 -9.33 3.57 -6.55
CA LEU A 15 -9.62 3.56 -5.12
C LEU A 15 -8.76 2.54 -4.34
N ARG A 16 -8.44 1.38 -4.94
CA ARG A 16 -7.56 0.37 -4.34
C ARG A 16 -6.15 0.93 -4.12
N GLN A 17 -5.57 1.56 -5.14
CA GLN A 17 -4.23 2.16 -5.07
C GLN A 17 -4.18 3.30 -4.07
N VAL A 18 -5.20 4.17 -4.05
CA VAL A 18 -5.30 5.25 -3.06
C VAL A 18 -5.33 4.68 -1.64
N ASN A 19 -6.08 3.61 -1.40
CA ASN A 19 -6.13 2.97 -0.09
C ASN A 19 -4.79 2.35 0.29
N GLN A 20 -4.10 1.67 -0.62
CA GLN A 20 -2.76 1.12 -0.36
C GLN A 20 -1.74 2.23 -0.08
N LEU A 21 -1.82 3.36 -0.77
CA LEU A 21 -0.94 4.50 -0.53
C LEU A 21 -1.17 5.09 0.87
N LYS A 22 -2.44 5.20 1.29
CA LYS A 22 -2.79 5.63 2.66
C LYS A 22 -2.24 4.67 3.72
N GLN A 23 -2.31 3.35 3.49
CA GLN A 23 -1.75 2.37 4.40
C GLN A 23 -0.22 2.50 4.51
N ALA A 24 0.47 2.70 3.37
CA ALA A 24 1.91 2.91 3.37
C ALA A 24 2.30 4.17 4.16
N VAL A 25 1.58 5.28 3.98
CA VAL A 25 1.81 6.51 4.74
C VAL A 25 1.59 6.29 6.23
N LEU A 26 0.47 5.66 6.61
CA LEU A 26 0.15 5.38 8.01
C LEU A 26 1.22 4.50 8.69
N ALA A 27 1.72 3.47 8.00
CA ALA A 27 2.79 2.63 8.51
C ALA A 27 4.09 3.42 8.74
N LEU A 28 4.44 4.34 7.85
CA LEU A 28 5.59 5.23 8.03
C LEU A 28 5.37 6.23 9.18
N GLU A 29 4.16 6.75 9.37
CA GLU A 29 3.82 7.60 10.53
C GLU A 29 3.91 6.84 11.86
N ASN A 30 3.58 5.54 11.86
CA ASN A 30 3.77 4.68 13.03
C ASN A 30 5.25 4.57 13.40
N ILE A 31 6.15 4.39 12.43
CA ILE A 31 7.61 4.41 12.68
C ILE A 31 8.02 5.73 13.34
N LEU A 32 7.58 6.87 12.82
CA LEU A 32 7.89 8.18 13.40
C LEU A 32 7.39 8.31 14.85
N SER A 33 6.22 7.73 15.13
CA SER A 33 5.62 7.71 16.47
C SER A 33 6.37 6.75 17.41
N ASP A 34 6.82 5.61 16.91
CA ASP A 34 7.59 4.61 17.65
C ASP A 34 8.98 5.14 18.02
N VAL A 35 9.60 5.94 17.15
CA VAL A 35 10.87 6.61 17.43
C VAL A 35 10.71 7.55 18.63
N LYS A 36 9.63 8.32 18.67
CA LYS A 36 9.31 9.20 19.81
C LYS A 36 9.06 8.42 21.11
N ARG A 37 8.62 7.16 21.00
CA ARG A 37 8.34 6.26 22.12
C ARG A 37 9.54 5.40 22.53
N ASN A 38 10.70 5.54 21.88
CA ASN A 38 11.87 4.69 22.08
C ASN A 38 11.54 3.18 21.97
N MET A 39 10.68 2.82 21.02
CA MET A 39 10.38 1.40 20.76
C MET A 39 11.60 0.68 20.17
N PRO A 40 11.74 -0.65 20.43
CA PRO A 40 12.78 -1.47 19.85
C PRO A 40 12.82 -1.40 18.32
N ILE A 41 14.01 -1.57 17.75
CA ILE A 41 14.21 -1.49 16.30
C ILE A 41 13.38 -2.50 15.51
N ASP A 42 13.09 -3.65 16.11
CA ASP A 42 12.28 -4.71 15.51
C ASP A 42 10.85 -4.25 15.20
N ILE A 43 10.29 -3.33 15.99
CA ILE A 43 8.95 -2.77 15.75
C ILE A 43 8.95 -1.88 14.50
N HIS A 44 9.99 -1.06 14.32
CA HIS A 44 10.13 -0.24 13.11
C HIS A 44 10.24 -1.10 11.85
N VAL A 45 10.91 -2.26 11.95
CA VAL A 45 11.04 -3.21 10.82
C VAL A 45 9.68 -3.81 10.43
N ILE A 46 8.79 -4.06 11.39
CA ILE A 46 7.43 -4.54 11.10
C ILE A 46 6.68 -3.48 10.28
N HIS A 47 6.63 -2.23 10.74
CA HIS A 47 5.96 -1.15 10.02
C HIS A 47 6.60 -0.83 8.67
N LEU A 48 7.93 -0.96 8.56
CA LEU A 48 8.62 -0.76 7.29
C LEU A 48 8.24 -1.85 6.27
N LYS A 49 8.07 -3.09 6.71
CA LYS A 49 7.57 -4.19 5.86
C LYS A 49 6.13 -3.94 5.43
N GLU A 50 5.26 -3.48 6.32
CA GLU A 50 3.87 -3.11 6.00
C GLU A 50 3.83 -2.03 4.90
N ALA A 51 4.63 -0.96 5.06
CA ALA A 51 4.73 0.09 4.06
C ALA A 51 5.22 -0.44 2.71
N TYR A 52 6.27 -1.27 2.72
CA TYR A 52 6.81 -1.90 1.52
C TYR A 52 5.78 -2.76 0.80
N GLN A 53 5.05 -3.62 1.52
CA GLN A 53 4.02 -4.50 0.96
C GLN A 53 2.84 -3.72 0.36
N SER A 54 2.42 -2.63 1.00
CA SER A 54 1.39 -1.76 0.45
C SER A 54 1.82 -1.10 -0.86
N LEU A 55 3.07 -0.64 -0.95
CA LEU A 55 3.64 -0.09 -2.19
C LEU A 55 3.81 -1.16 -3.27
N GLU A 56 4.24 -2.36 -2.88
CA GLU A 56 4.35 -3.53 -3.75
C GLU A 56 2.98 -3.92 -4.37
N SER A 57 1.91 -3.87 -3.57
CA SER A 57 0.53 -4.09 -4.03
C SER A 57 0.06 -3.07 -5.07
N ILE A 58 0.55 -1.82 -5.02
CA ILE A 58 0.27 -0.78 -6.02
C ILE A 58 0.94 -1.12 -7.35
N LEU A 59 2.18 -1.60 -7.32
CA LEU A 59 2.95 -2.02 -8.51
C LEU A 59 2.44 -3.32 -9.13
N GLY A 60 1.61 -4.07 -8.40
CA GLY A 60 0.89 -5.21 -8.95
C GLY A 60 1.67 -6.52 -8.95
N SER A 61 2.71 -6.65 -8.13
CA SER A 61 3.41 -7.93 -7.94
C SER A 61 2.55 -9.02 -7.27
N ASN A 62 1.37 -8.68 -6.76
CA ASN A 62 0.33 -9.62 -6.29
C ASN A 62 -0.86 -9.79 -7.27
N LEU A 63 -0.80 -9.21 -8.48
CA LEU A 63 -1.94 -9.20 -9.42
C LEU A 63 -2.38 -10.58 -9.91
N GLN A 64 -1.49 -11.58 -9.90
CA GLN A 64 -1.79 -12.87 -10.52
C GLN A 64 -2.86 -13.64 -9.74
N ASP A 65 -2.79 -13.63 -8.42
CA ASP A 65 -3.75 -14.34 -7.56
C ASP A 65 -5.07 -13.57 -7.40
N ASP A 66 -5.01 -12.24 -7.28
CA ASP A 66 -6.20 -11.40 -7.14
C ASP A 66 -7.03 -11.34 -8.43
N LEU A 67 -6.38 -11.33 -9.61
CA LEU A 67 -7.08 -11.40 -10.90
C LEU A 67 -7.78 -12.74 -11.07
N ILE A 68 -7.12 -13.84 -10.70
CA ILE A 68 -7.70 -15.19 -10.73
C ILE A 68 -8.94 -15.23 -9.83
N ASN A 69 -8.83 -14.74 -8.60
CA ASN A 69 -9.93 -14.73 -7.64
C ASN A 69 -11.09 -13.83 -8.08
N GLU A 70 -10.81 -12.64 -8.62
CA GLU A 70 -11.87 -11.75 -9.12
C GLU A 70 -12.55 -12.33 -10.36
N LEU A 71 -11.77 -12.92 -11.28
CA LEU A 71 -12.28 -13.62 -12.46
C LEU A 71 -13.24 -14.73 -12.03
N PHE A 72 -12.83 -15.62 -11.12
CA PHE A 72 -13.68 -16.71 -10.63
C PHE A 72 -14.84 -16.25 -9.75
N SER A 73 -14.76 -15.09 -9.08
CA SER A 73 -15.87 -14.54 -8.29
C SER A 73 -17.06 -14.09 -9.14
N LYS A 74 -16.82 -13.74 -10.42
CA LYS A 74 -17.85 -13.27 -11.37
C LYS A 74 -18.35 -14.38 -12.29
N PHE A 75 -17.70 -15.54 -12.30
CA PHE A 75 -18.31 -16.75 -12.84
C PHE A 75 -19.24 -17.31 -11.77
N CYS A 76 -20.56 -17.16 -11.96
CA CYS A 76 -21.49 -18.09 -11.33
C CYS A 76 -21.01 -19.48 -11.73
N LEU A 77 -20.47 -20.24 -10.77
CA LEU A 77 -20.20 -21.66 -10.92
C LEU A 77 -21.52 -22.30 -11.33
N GLY A 78 -21.67 -22.48 -12.64
CA GLY A 78 -22.87 -23.00 -13.26
C GLY A 78 -22.90 -24.50 -13.02
N LYS A 79 -23.53 -24.89 -11.91
CA LYS A 79 -23.65 -26.26 -11.36
C LYS A 79 -22.37 -26.85 -10.80
#